data_AF-A0A6L3VYC4-F1
#
_entry.id   AF-A0A6L3VYC4-F1
#
_cell.length_a   1.000
_cell.length_b   1.000
_cell.length_c   1.000
_cell.angle_alpha   90.00
_cell.angle_beta   90.00
_cell.angle_gamma   90.00
#
_symmetry.space_group_name_H-M   'P 1'
#
loop_
_entity.id
_entity.type
_entity.pdbx_description
1 polymer ?
#
loop_
_entity_poly.entity_id
_entity_poly.type
_entity_poly.pdbx_seq_one_letter_code
_entity_poly.pdbx_strand_id
1 'polypeptide(L)'
;MMTDTAAAWVREHAWTPAMGKTFASTPGFFTACACQYTGGECRHGDRCQRREPLTLPIGSVLRRGGEYGAFHPEPYEHPTPTATGPQRTAHAQVWYADRTCRWVCDCECHSAAGRAAVLAWVIRTGLYPEDATEDELTPPAYRAYRAEMVTRRSIQASKERRERKAAELAERAAANDAEARRKRGRRDAMREWAAEHRWPIGKGRIPAAVAEAYAVDQEGATGQGVIF
;
A
#
# COMPACT_ATOMS: atom_id res chain seq x y z
N MET A 1 -23.75 27.13 -20.74
CA MET A 1 -22.60 26.19 -20.68
C MET A 1 -21.81 26.32 -21.97
N MET A 2 -20.48 26.24 -21.90
CA MET A 2 -19.60 26.31 -23.07
C MET A 2 -19.55 24.93 -23.77
N THR A 3 -19.63 24.89 -25.09
CA THR A 3 -19.59 23.64 -25.88
C THR A 3 -18.16 23.18 -26.15
N ASP A 4 -17.96 21.91 -26.49
CA ASP A 4 -16.64 21.35 -26.84
C ASP A 4 -15.96 22.09 -27.99
N THR A 5 -16.74 22.51 -28.99
CA THR A 5 -16.26 23.31 -30.13
C THR A 5 -15.76 24.67 -29.68
N ALA A 6 -16.47 25.34 -28.77
CA ALA A 6 -16.03 26.62 -28.21
C ALA A 6 -14.78 26.47 -27.35
N ALA A 7 -14.67 25.37 -26.58
CA ALA A 7 -13.48 25.06 -25.80
C ALA A 7 -12.25 24.79 -26.68
N ALA A 8 -12.44 24.08 -27.82
CA ALA A 8 -11.39 23.84 -28.80
C ALA A 8 -10.90 25.15 -29.43
N TRP A 9 -11.82 26.03 -29.82
CA TRP A 9 -11.49 27.32 -30.42
C TRP A 9 -10.64 28.19 -29.48
N VAL A 10 -10.98 28.25 -28.19
CA VAL A 10 -10.20 29.00 -27.18
C VAL A 10 -8.77 28.47 -27.03
N ARG A 11 -8.59 27.14 -27.04
CA ARG A 11 -7.26 26.51 -26.97
C ARG A 11 -6.40 26.85 -28.18
N GLU A 12 -7.00 26.98 -29.35
CA GLU A 12 -6.29 27.25 -30.60
C GLU A 12 -5.98 28.75 -30.78
N HIS A 13 -6.86 29.64 -30.33
CA HIS A 13 -6.78 31.07 -30.67
C HIS A 13 -6.44 32.00 -29.50
N ALA A 14 -6.73 31.61 -28.26
CA ALA A 14 -6.55 32.47 -27.09
C ALA A 14 -5.38 32.05 -26.18
N TRP A 15 -4.91 30.80 -26.30
CA TRP A 15 -3.80 30.30 -25.48
C TRP A 15 -2.45 30.72 -26.06
N THR A 16 -1.54 31.12 -25.18
CA THR A 16 -0.15 31.32 -25.59
C THR A 16 0.56 29.99 -25.81
N PRO A 17 1.66 29.92 -26.58
CA PRO A 17 2.43 28.69 -26.76
C PRO A 17 2.91 28.04 -25.45
N ALA A 18 3.19 28.86 -24.42
CA ALA A 18 3.53 28.37 -23.09
C ALA A 18 2.35 27.66 -22.41
N MET A 19 1.14 28.20 -22.54
CA MET A 19 -0.08 27.54 -22.08
C MET A 19 -0.36 26.26 -22.88
N GLY A 20 -0.16 26.27 -24.21
CA GLY A 20 -0.26 25.05 -25.02
C GLY A 20 0.64 23.91 -24.50
N LYS A 21 1.91 24.21 -24.19
CA LYS A 21 2.86 23.22 -23.66
C LYS A 21 2.52 22.75 -22.25
N THR A 22 2.19 23.68 -21.35
CA THR A 22 1.87 23.36 -19.95
C THR A 22 0.59 22.55 -19.83
N PHE A 23 -0.33 22.64 -20.79
CA PHE A 23 -1.66 22.03 -20.74
C PHE A 23 -1.90 20.94 -21.79
N ALA A 24 -0.85 20.46 -22.47
CA ALA A 24 -0.92 19.52 -23.60
C ALA A 24 -1.39 18.09 -23.24
N SER A 25 -1.13 17.60 -22.02
CA SER A 25 -1.41 16.20 -21.65
C SER A 25 -2.20 16.07 -20.35
N THR A 26 -1.81 16.78 -19.30
CA THR A 26 -2.60 17.15 -18.10
C THR A 26 -1.71 18.12 -17.32
N PRO A 27 -2.14 19.36 -17.02
CA PRO A 27 -1.22 20.38 -16.50
C PRO A 27 -0.74 20.03 -15.09
N GLY A 28 0.52 20.36 -14.77
CA GLY A 28 1.08 20.18 -13.42
C GLY A 28 0.28 20.87 -12.30
N PHE A 29 -0.54 21.86 -12.67
CA PHE A 29 -1.52 22.51 -11.79
C PHE A 29 -2.68 21.59 -11.38
N PHE A 30 -2.92 20.50 -12.13
CA PHE A 30 -3.89 19.44 -11.87
C PHE A 30 -3.23 18.14 -11.37
N THR A 31 -1.90 18.07 -11.32
CA THR A 31 -1.20 16.94 -10.68
C THR A 31 -0.99 17.16 -9.19
N ALA A 32 -1.13 18.39 -8.69
CA ALA A 32 -1.12 18.66 -7.26
C ALA A 32 -2.56 18.66 -6.71
N CYS A 33 -2.86 17.77 -5.76
CA CYS A 33 -4.09 17.89 -4.98
C CYS A 33 -4.10 19.23 -4.22
N ALA A 34 -5.28 19.76 -3.90
CA ALA A 34 -5.43 20.86 -2.95
C ALA A 34 -4.63 20.61 -1.64
N CYS A 35 -4.51 19.33 -1.24
CA CYS A 35 -3.74 18.88 -0.08
C CYS A 35 -2.20 18.97 -0.25
N GLN A 36 -1.69 18.98 -1.48
CA GLN A 36 -0.26 19.11 -1.81
C GLN A 36 0.17 20.57 -2.04
N TYR A 37 -0.80 21.47 -2.27
CA TYR A 37 -0.53 22.89 -2.54
C TYR A 37 0.08 23.64 -1.34
N THR A 38 -0.07 23.12 -0.13
CA THR A 38 0.48 23.71 1.11
C THR A 38 1.68 22.95 1.68
N GLY A 39 2.27 22.01 0.94
CA GLY A 39 3.40 21.20 1.38
C GLY A 39 3.34 19.79 0.80
N GLY A 40 4.49 19.27 0.35
CA GLY A 40 4.63 18.04 -0.44
C GLY A 40 4.24 16.72 0.23
N GLU A 41 3.50 16.74 1.33
CA GLU A 41 3.07 15.55 2.07
C GLU A 41 1.55 15.53 2.19
N CYS A 42 0.91 14.51 1.60
CA CYS A 42 -0.49 14.21 1.85
C CYS A 42 -0.68 13.75 3.30
N ARG A 43 -0.92 14.69 4.23
CA ARG A 43 -1.29 14.37 5.61
C ARG A 43 -2.79 14.17 5.68
N HIS A 44 -3.20 12.91 5.54
CA HIS A 44 -4.51 12.32 5.87
C HIS A 44 -5.67 13.29 6.16
N GLY A 45 -6.71 13.28 5.31
CA GLY A 45 -8.16 13.42 5.63
C GLY A 45 -8.70 14.68 6.31
N ASP A 46 -7.92 15.34 7.16
CA ASP A 46 -8.39 16.29 8.16
C ASP A 46 -7.98 17.73 7.83
N ARG A 47 -7.09 17.91 6.85
CA ARG A 47 -6.56 19.23 6.44
C ARG A 47 -7.02 19.70 5.06
N CYS A 48 -7.97 19.02 4.42
CA CYS A 48 -8.66 19.65 3.29
C CYS A 48 -9.51 20.78 3.87
N GLN A 49 -9.03 22.03 3.83
CA GLN A 49 -9.67 23.19 4.44
C GLN A 49 -11.14 23.36 4.01
N ARG A 50 -11.53 22.84 2.84
CA ARG A 50 -12.87 22.98 2.30
C ARG A 50 -13.78 21.76 2.45
N ARG A 51 -13.24 20.58 2.78
CA ARG A 51 -13.99 19.30 2.86
C ARG A 51 -14.86 18.99 1.62
N GLU A 52 -14.63 19.69 0.51
CA GLU A 52 -15.35 19.62 -0.75
C GLU A 52 -14.33 19.75 -1.90
N PRO A 53 -14.59 19.13 -3.07
CA PRO A 53 -13.75 19.31 -4.24
C PRO A 53 -13.60 20.79 -4.60
N LEU A 54 -12.36 21.28 -4.71
CA LEU A 54 -12.10 22.60 -5.27
C LEU A 54 -12.43 22.59 -6.77
N THR A 55 -13.37 23.43 -7.19
CA THR A 55 -13.44 23.84 -8.59
C THR A 55 -12.20 24.68 -8.84
N LEU A 56 -11.29 24.22 -9.70
CA LEU A 56 -10.13 24.98 -10.13
C LEU A 56 -10.30 25.43 -11.59
N PRO A 57 -9.95 26.68 -11.92
CA PRO A 57 -10.02 27.17 -13.28
C PRO A 57 -8.79 26.66 -14.04
N ILE A 58 -8.95 26.41 -15.32
CA ILE A 58 -7.85 26.06 -16.23
C ILE A 58 -6.97 27.29 -16.47
N GLY A 59 -7.56 28.48 -16.39
CA GLY A 59 -6.82 29.72 -16.56
C GLY A 59 -7.68 30.95 -16.29
N SER A 60 -7.02 32.10 -16.29
CA SER A 60 -7.66 33.40 -16.18
C SER A 60 -7.75 34.03 -17.57
N VAL A 61 -8.86 34.69 -17.86
CA VAL A 61 -8.96 35.60 -19.00
C VAL A 61 -8.20 36.87 -18.65
N LEU A 62 -7.39 37.37 -19.56
CA LEU A 62 -6.59 38.58 -19.34
C LEU A 62 -7.24 39.78 -20.06
N ARG A 63 -7.06 40.98 -19.49
CA ARG A 63 -7.43 42.25 -20.12
C ARG A 63 -6.59 42.47 -21.38
N ARG A 64 -7.05 43.40 -22.22
CA ARG A 64 -6.27 43.93 -23.34
C ARG A 64 -4.93 44.46 -22.80
N GLY A 65 -3.82 43.84 -23.20
CA GLY A 65 -2.47 44.09 -22.67
C GLY A 65 -1.84 42.91 -21.92
N GLY A 66 -2.61 41.90 -21.52
CA GLY A 66 -2.08 40.63 -21.00
C GLY A 66 -1.55 40.68 -19.55
N GLU A 67 -1.41 41.85 -18.95
CA GLU A 67 -0.80 41.99 -17.60
C GLU A 67 -1.76 41.68 -16.45
N TYR A 68 -3.07 41.90 -16.66
CA TYR A 68 -4.07 41.82 -15.59
C TYR A 68 -5.23 40.91 -15.96
N GLY A 69 -5.84 40.27 -14.96
CA GLY A 69 -7.08 39.51 -15.14
C GLY A 69 -8.23 40.40 -15.62
N ALA A 70 -8.96 39.90 -16.63
CA ALA A 70 -10.23 40.48 -17.03
C ALA A 70 -11.26 40.27 -15.92
N PHE A 71 -12.23 41.17 -15.84
CA PHE A 71 -13.38 41.07 -14.95
C PHE A 71 -14.62 40.90 -15.81
N HIS A 72 -15.64 40.23 -15.28
CA HIS A 72 -16.94 40.22 -15.95
C HIS A 72 -17.57 41.62 -15.82
N PRO A 73 -17.93 42.29 -16.93
CA PRO A 73 -18.66 43.55 -16.85
C PRO A 73 -20.09 43.29 -16.37
N GLU A 74 -20.75 44.32 -15.81
CA GLU A 74 -22.19 44.28 -15.57
C GLU A 74 -22.96 43.88 -16.85
N PRO A 75 -24.05 43.09 -16.74
CA PRO A 75 -24.65 42.53 -15.53
C PRO A 75 -24.06 41.17 -15.10
N TYR A 76 -22.96 40.74 -15.72
CA TYR A 76 -22.36 39.41 -15.52
C TYR A 76 -21.31 39.39 -14.39
N GLU A 77 -21.13 40.50 -13.68
CA GLU A 77 -20.23 40.56 -12.54
C GLU A 77 -20.72 39.61 -11.44
N HIS A 78 -19.90 38.61 -11.13
CA HIS A 78 -20.15 37.69 -10.03
C HIS A 78 -18.83 37.30 -9.36
N PRO A 79 -18.84 36.95 -8.06
CA PRO A 79 -17.68 36.38 -7.41
C PRO A 79 -17.17 35.14 -8.17
N THR A 80 -15.86 34.98 -8.25
CA THR A 80 -15.28 33.75 -8.79
C THR A 80 -15.52 32.59 -7.84
N PRO A 81 -15.91 31.41 -8.37
CA PRO A 81 -16.04 30.19 -7.57
C PRO A 81 -14.77 29.79 -6.79
N THR A 82 -13.59 30.27 -7.21
CA THR A 82 -12.29 30.03 -6.55
C THR A 82 -11.91 31.01 -5.45
N ALA A 83 -12.70 32.04 -5.18
CA ALA A 83 -12.35 33.00 -4.14
C ALA A 83 -12.45 32.35 -2.75
N THR A 84 -11.34 31.78 -2.28
CA THR A 84 -11.25 31.05 -1.00
C THR A 84 -10.65 31.88 0.14
N GLY A 85 -10.38 33.16 -0.08
CA GLY A 85 -9.93 34.11 0.95
C GLY A 85 -11.02 35.09 1.38
N PRO A 86 -10.77 35.94 2.39
CA PRO A 86 -11.70 37.01 2.79
C PRO A 86 -11.96 38.03 1.67
N GLN A 87 -11.10 38.06 0.65
CA GLN A 87 -11.28 38.87 -0.55
C GLN A 87 -11.91 38.02 -1.66
N ARG A 88 -13.13 38.41 -2.05
CA ARG A 88 -13.82 37.85 -3.22
C ARG A 88 -13.20 38.47 -4.47
N THR A 89 -12.62 37.66 -5.36
CA THR A 89 -12.15 38.14 -6.67
C THR A 89 -13.24 37.91 -7.72
N ALA A 90 -13.41 38.84 -8.66
CA ALA A 90 -14.41 38.79 -9.74
C ALA A 90 -13.77 38.60 -11.14
N HIS A 91 -12.64 37.89 -11.17
CA HIS A 91 -11.87 37.69 -12.40
C HIS A 91 -12.59 36.72 -13.35
N ALA A 92 -12.64 37.03 -14.63
CA ALA A 92 -13.10 36.09 -15.64
C ALA A 92 -12.12 34.91 -15.73
N GLN A 93 -12.64 33.69 -15.54
CA GLN A 93 -11.88 32.45 -15.48
C GLN A 93 -12.46 31.41 -16.43
N VAL A 94 -11.59 30.54 -16.97
CA VAL A 94 -11.96 29.46 -17.88
C VAL A 94 -12.00 28.14 -17.12
N TRP A 95 -13.04 27.35 -17.31
CA TRP A 95 -13.30 26.09 -16.62
C TRP A 95 -13.49 24.95 -17.62
N TYR A 96 -13.20 23.71 -17.22
CA TYR A 96 -13.75 22.55 -17.94
C TYR A 96 -15.23 22.47 -17.57
N ALA A 97 -16.12 22.34 -18.56
CA ALA A 97 -17.56 22.30 -18.32
C ALA A 97 -17.97 21.18 -17.33
N ASP A 98 -17.19 20.09 -17.26
CA ASP A 98 -17.63 18.84 -16.63
C ASP A 98 -16.59 18.24 -15.66
N ARG A 99 -15.56 18.99 -15.26
CA ARG A 99 -14.51 18.46 -14.36
C ARG A 99 -14.52 19.15 -13.01
N THR A 100 -15.37 18.63 -12.11
CA THR A 100 -15.04 18.61 -10.68
C THR A 100 -13.75 17.83 -10.52
N CYS A 101 -12.86 18.25 -9.62
CA CYS A 101 -11.60 17.55 -9.35
C CYS A 101 -11.86 16.05 -9.08
N ARG A 102 -11.60 15.19 -10.08
CA ARG A 102 -11.88 13.74 -10.05
C ARG A 102 -10.70 12.95 -9.49
N TRP A 103 -9.91 13.59 -8.63
CA TRP A 103 -8.55 13.15 -8.31
C TRP A 103 -8.56 11.81 -7.57
N VAL A 104 -8.06 10.78 -8.24
CA VAL A 104 -7.64 9.53 -7.61
C VAL A 104 -6.25 9.80 -7.03
N CYS A 105 -6.16 10.06 -5.73
CA CYS A 105 -4.87 10.17 -5.04
C CYS A 105 -4.11 8.84 -5.12
N ASP A 106 -2.79 8.86 -5.32
CA ASP A 106 -1.91 7.69 -5.18
C ASP A 106 -1.97 7.08 -3.77
N CYS A 107 -2.38 7.88 -2.78
CA CYS A 107 -2.65 7.45 -1.42
C CYS A 107 -4.00 6.73 -1.25
N GLU A 108 -4.73 6.49 -2.36
CA GLU A 108 -6.00 5.77 -2.40
C GLU A 108 -7.11 6.36 -1.51
N CYS A 109 -6.94 7.59 -1.01
CA CYS A 109 -7.88 8.23 -0.08
C CYS A 109 -9.27 8.51 -0.72
N HIS A 110 -9.30 8.57 -2.05
CA HIS A 110 -10.49 8.64 -2.92
C HIS A 110 -10.74 7.36 -3.71
N SER A 111 -9.90 6.32 -3.54
CA SER A 111 -10.28 5.00 -4.02
C SER A 111 -11.48 4.59 -3.17
N ALA A 112 -12.64 4.52 -3.81
CA ALA A 112 -13.81 4.01 -3.14
C ALA A 112 -13.48 2.55 -2.82
N ALA A 113 -13.32 2.23 -1.52
CA ALA A 113 -13.81 0.93 -1.10
C ALA A 113 -15.20 0.83 -1.70
N GLY A 114 -15.45 -0.19 -2.54
CA GLY A 114 -16.70 -0.28 -3.30
C GLY A 114 -17.86 0.02 -2.36
N ARG A 115 -18.72 0.97 -2.73
CA ARG A 115 -19.76 1.50 -1.83
C ARG A 115 -20.57 0.34 -1.23
N ALA A 116 -20.84 -0.70 -2.02
CA ALA A 116 -21.36 -2.00 -1.60
C ALA A 116 -20.61 -2.68 -0.44
N ALA A 117 -19.28 -2.71 -0.45
CA ALA A 117 -18.48 -3.33 0.62
C ALA A 117 -18.56 -2.54 1.93
N VAL A 118 -18.61 -1.20 1.83
CA VAL A 118 -18.80 -0.33 2.99
C VAL A 118 -20.21 -0.48 3.53
N LEU A 119 -21.21 -0.49 2.66
CA LEU A 119 -22.63 -0.72 2.98
C LEU A 119 -22.82 -2.07 3.69
N ALA A 120 -22.32 -3.15 3.11
CA ALA A 120 -22.37 -4.48 3.71
C ALA A 120 -21.66 -4.53 5.07
N TRP A 121 -20.56 -3.78 5.23
CA TRP A 121 -19.89 -3.68 6.52
C TRP A 121 -20.71 -2.91 7.55
N VAL A 122 -21.26 -1.73 7.22
CA VAL A 122 -22.05 -0.94 8.18
C VAL A 122 -23.35 -1.61 8.58
N ILE A 123 -24.00 -2.33 7.65
CA ILE A 123 -25.18 -3.13 7.94
C ILE A 123 -24.80 -4.26 8.90
N ARG A 124 -23.74 -5.02 8.57
CA ARG A 124 -23.27 -6.13 9.42
C ARG A 124 -22.86 -5.67 10.82
N THR A 125 -22.30 -4.46 10.97
CA THR A 125 -21.92 -3.92 12.29
C THR A 125 -23.09 -3.25 13.02
N GLY A 126 -24.28 -3.19 12.41
CA GLY A 126 -25.47 -2.56 12.99
C GLY A 126 -25.40 -1.03 13.04
N LEU A 127 -24.47 -0.41 12.30
CA LEU A 127 -24.35 1.04 12.20
C LEU A 127 -25.41 1.66 11.28
N TYR A 128 -25.95 0.87 10.36
CA TYR A 128 -27.00 1.24 9.41
C TYR A 128 -28.08 0.15 9.40
N PRO A 129 -29.35 0.49 9.09
CA PRO A 129 -30.42 -0.49 8.94
C PRO A 129 -30.22 -1.35 7.68
N GLU A 130 -30.86 -2.53 7.63
CA GLU A 130 -30.66 -3.50 6.55
C GLU A 130 -31.14 -3.01 5.17
N ASP A 131 -32.07 -2.05 5.13
CA ASP A 131 -32.61 -1.42 3.92
C ASP A 131 -31.81 -0.20 3.46
N ALA A 132 -30.72 0.15 4.16
CA ALA A 132 -29.86 1.27 3.78
C ALA A 132 -29.27 1.07 2.38
N THR A 133 -29.14 2.18 1.67
CA THR A 133 -28.62 2.25 0.30
C THR A 133 -27.24 2.90 0.26
N GLU A 134 -26.54 2.76 -0.88
CA GLU A 134 -25.20 3.33 -1.06
C GLU A 134 -25.16 4.87 -1.00
N ASP A 135 -26.29 5.53 -1.24
CA ASP A 135 -26.41 7.00 -1.23
C ASP A 135 -26.56 7.57 0.17
N GLU A 136 -26.95 6.74 1.13
CA GLU A 136 -27.04 7.10 2.55
C GLU A 136 -25.69 6.95 3.28
N LEU A 137 -24.68 6.39 2.62
CA LEU A 137 -23.34 6.24 3.19
C LEU A 137 -22.69 7.60 3.43
N THR A 138 -22.44 7.90 4.69
CA THR A 138 -21.83 9.15 5.10
C THR A 138 -20.29 9.02 5.19
N PRO A 139 -19.53 10.12 5.06
CA PRO A 139 -18.07 10.08 5.24
C PRO A 139 -17.57 9.44 6.55
N PRO A 140 -18.25 9.58 7.72
CA PRO A 140 -17.95 8.79 8.92
C PRO A 140 -17.97 7.27 8.72
N ALA A 141 -18.93 6.72 7.96
CA ALA A 141 -19.02 5.28 7.70
C ALA A 141 -17.77 4.75 6.96
N TYR A 142 -17.32 5.48 5.94
CA TYR A 142 -16.09 5.16 5.22
C TYR A 142 -14.85 5.23 6.12
N ARG A 143 -14.78 6.19 7.05
CA ARG A 143 -13.67 6.28 8.01
C ARG A 143 -13.64 5.09 8.96
N ALA A 144 -14.81 4.74 9.52
CA ALA A 144 -14.93 3.61 10.43
C ALA A 144 -14.59 2.29 9.73
N TYR A 145 -15.08 2.09 8.51
CA TYR A 145 -14.72 0.94 7.68
C TYR A 145 -13.20 0.84 7.46
N ARG A 146 -12.55 1.94 7.08
CA ARG A 146 -11.10 1.94 6.84
C ARG A 146 -10.30 1.64 8.10
N ALA A 147 -10.67 2.24 9.23
CA ALA A 147 -10.02 1.97 10.51
C ALA A 147 -10.11 0.49 10.88
N GLU A 148 -11.28 -0.12 10.71
CA GLU A 148 -11.47 -1.56 10.91
C GLU A 148 -10.61 -2.39 9.96
N MET A 149 -10.56 -2.03 8.68
CA MET A 149 -9.77 -2.78 7.69
C MET A 149 -8.26 -2.74 7.99
N VAL A 150 -7.75 -1.61 8.48
CA VAL A 150 -6.35 -1.50 8.95
C VAL A 150 -6.12 -2.44 10.14
N THR A 151 -7.03 -2.43 11.12
CA THR A 151 -6.95 -3.32 12.28
C THR A 151 -6.98 -4.79 11.88
N ARG A 152 -7.91 -5.19 10.99
CA ARG A 152 -8.01 -6.57 10.47
C ARG A 152 -6.76 -7.01 9.74
N ARG A 153 -6.21 -6.16 8.86
CA ARG A 153 -4.94 -6.44 8.15
C ARG A 153 -3.80 -6.65 9.14
N SER A 154 -3.73 -5.83 10.20
CA SER A 154 -2.72 -5.97 11.26
C SER A 154 -2.87 -7.29 12.03
N ILE A 155 -4.10 -7.65 12.41
CA ILE A 155 -4.40 -8.93 13.08
C ILE A 155 -4.01 -10.11 12.19
N GLN A 156 -4.39 -10.08 10.91
CA GLN A 156 -4.08 -11.13 9.95
C GLN A 156 -2.56 -11.29 9.75
N ALA A 157 -1.84 -10.19 9.53
CA ALA A 157 -0.38 -10.21 9.41
C ALA A 157 0.29 -10.71 10.70
N SER A 158 -0.27 -10.41 11.87
CA SER A 158 0.21 -10.93 13.16
C SER A 158 0.00 -12.44 13.27
N LYS A 159 -1.16 -12.95 12.84
CA LYS A 159 -1.46 -14.38 12.78
C LYS A 159 -0.51 -15.12 11.85
N GLU A 160 -0.31 -14.63 10.62
CA GLU A 160 0.61 -15.21 9.65
C GLU A 160 2.06 -15.23 10.17
N ARG A 161 2.51 -14.17 10.85
CA ARG A 161 3.84 -14.17 11.50
C ARG A 161 3.96 -15.24 12.58
N ARG A 162 2.91 -15.45 13.39
CA ARG A 162 2.91 -16.49 14.43
C ARG A 162 2.92 -17.88 13.82
N GLU A 163 2.12 -18.11 12.78
CA GLU A 163 2.06 -19.39 12.06
C GLU A 163 3.40 -19.72 11.40
N ARG A 164 4.03 -18.75 10.71
CA ARG A 164 5.36 -18.93 10.13
C ARG A 164 6.41 -19.25 11.19
N LYS A 165 6.43 -18.51 12.30
CA LYS A 165 7.37 -18.77 13.40
C LYS A 165 7.12 -20.15 14.04
N ALA A 166 5.87 -20.58 14.16
CA ALA A 166 5.54 -21.90 14.66
C ALA A 166 6.03 -23.01 13.71
N ALA A 167 5.88 -22.83 12.40
CA ALA A 167 6.39 -23.75 11.39
C ALA A 167 7.93 -23.84 11.42
N GLU A 168 8.63 -22.70 11.48
CA GLU A 168 10.10 -22.65 11.60
C GLU A 168 10.59 -23.37 12.88
N LEU A 169 9.90 -23.17 14.01
CA LEU A 169 10.22 -23.86 15.26
C LEU A 169 9.97 -25.37 15.17
N ALA A 170 8.88 -25.80 14.53
CA ALA A 170 8.57 -27.20 14.33
C ALA A 170 9.60 -27.89 13.42
N GLU A 171 10.01 -27.24 12.33
CA GLU A 171 11.06 -27.74 11.44
C GLU A 171 12.39 -27.88 12.17
N ARG A 172 12.79 -26.85 12.95
CA ARG A 172 14.00 -26.91 13.76
C ARG A 172 13.93 -28.02 14.82
N ALA A 173 12.78 -28.22 15.45
CA ALA A 173 12.59 -29.30 16.41
C ALA A 173 12.71 -30.68 15.74
N ALA A 174 12.13 -30.85 14.55
CA ALA A 174 12.24 -32.09 13.78
C ALA A 174 13.69 -32.37 13.35
N ALA A 175 14.43 -31.36 12.90
CA ALA A 175 15.84 -31.49 12.56
C ALA A 175 16.69 -31.90 13.78
N ASN A 176 16.48 -31.25 14.93
CA ASN A 176 17.16 -31.59 16.18
C ASN A 176 16.85 -33.03 16.63
N ASP A 177 15.59 -33.46 16.53
CA ASP A 177 15.22 -34.84 16.89
C ASP A 177 15.82 -35.86 15.92
N ALA A 178 15.84 -35.58 14.61
CA ALA A 178 16.49 -36.42 13.62
C ALA A 178 18.01 -36.56 13.88
N GLU A 179 18.67 -35.45 14.22
CA GLU A 179 20.08 -35.46 14.61
C GLU A 179 20.30 -36.26 15.90
N ALA A 180 19.44 -36.09 16.91
CA ALA A 180 19.50 -36.82 18.16
C ALA A 180 19.30 -38.33 17.93
N ARG A 181 18.36 -38.72 17.06
CA ARG A 181 18.15 -40.11 16.63
C ARG A 181 19.37 -40.68 15.92
N ARG A 182 19.98 -39.93 14.99
CA ARG A 182 21.23 -40.33 14.32
C ARG A 182 22.38 -40.53 15.32
N LYS A 183 22.57 -39.60 16.25
CA LYS A 183 23.61 -39.69 17.30
C LYS A 183 23.38 -40.89 18.22
N ARG A 184 22.13 -41.19 18.60
CA ARG A 184 21.79 -42.39 19.37
C ARG A 184 22.08 -43.65 18.57
N GLY A 185 21.57 -43.76 17.34
CA GLY A 185 21.82 -44.91 16.47
C GLY A 185 23.31 -45.18 16.25
N ARG A 186 24.12 -44.14 16.01
CA ARG A 186 25.59 -44.29 15.91
C ARG A 186 26.20 -44.81 17.20
N ARG A 187 25.77 -44.32 18.36
CA ARG A 187 26.26 -44.81 19.66
C ARG A 187 25.88 -46.25 19.92
N ASP A 188 24.67 -46.65 19.52
CA ASP A 188 24.19 -48.02 19.69
C ASP A 188 24.97 -48.97 18.77
N ALA A 189 25.18 -48.60 17.50
CA ALA A 189 26.04 -49.32 16.57
C ALA A 189 27.50 -49.46 17.07
N MET A 190 28.08 -48.38 17.60
CA MET A 190 29.42 -48.43 18.22
C MET A 190 29.49 -49.41 19.40
N ARG A 191 28.41 -49.53 20.19
CA ARG A 191 28.37 -50.47 21.31
C ARG A 191 28.22 -51.91 20.85
N GLU A 192 27.39 -52.14 19.85
CA GLU A 192 27.22 -53.46 19.22
C GLU A 192 28.54 -53.94 18.61
N TRP A 193 29.18 -53.12 17.78
CA TRP A 193 30.49 -53.39 17.19
C TRP A 193 31.56 -53.70 18.26
N ALA A 194 31.61 -52.90 19.32
CA ALA A 194 32.57 -53.09 20.39
C ALA A 194 32.30 -54.37 21.19
N ALA A 195 31.03 -54.79 21.34
CA ALA A 195 30.69 -56.07 21.94
C ALA A 195 31.16 -57.24 21.06
N GLU A 196 30.96 -57.17 19.74
CA GLU A 196 31.44 -58.16 18.77
C GLU A 196 32.98 -58.30 18.81
N HIS A 197 33.68 -57.17 18.89
CA HIS A 197 35.14 -57.09 18.95
C HIS A 197 35.71 -57.24 20.37
N ARG A 198 34.87 -57.57 21.35
CA ARG A 198 35.23 -57.82 22.77
C ARG A 198 35.94 -56.65 23.47
N TRP A 199 35.61 -55.41 23.09
CA TRP A 199 36.07 -54.21 23.79
C TRP A 199 35.32 -54.03 25.12
N PRO A 200 36.01 -53.69 26.23
CA PRO A 200 35.36 -53.47 27.51
C PRO A 200 34.69 -52.09 27.56
N ILE A 201 33.36 -52.06 27.41
CA ILE A 201 32.55 -50.83 27.49
C ILE A 201 31.40 -50.98 28.48
N GLY A 202 31.29 -50.02 29.39
CA GLY A 202 30.17 -49.92 30.34
C GLY A 202 28.95 -49.19 29.77
N LYS A 203 27.90 -49.05 30.60
CA LYS A 203 26.66 -48.32 30.24
C LYS A 203 26.85 -46.80 30.05
N GLY A 204 28.01 -46.25 30.41
CA GLY A 204 28.34 -44.83 30.37
C GLY A 204 28.80 -44.30 29.01
N ARG A 205 29.65 -43.25 29.05
CA ARG A 205 30.24 -42.65 27.84
C ARG A 205 31.11 -43.67 27.10
N ILE A 206 31.01 -43.70 25.78
CA ILE A 206 31.89 -44.53 24.93
C ILE A 206 33.31 -43.94 25.00
N PRO A 207 34.34 -44.73 25.36
CA PRO A 207 35.73 -44.26 25.36
C PRO A 207 36.17 -43.80 23.97
N ALA A 208 37.03 -42.78 23.91
CA ALA A 208 37.52 -42.22 22.64
C ALA A 208 38.21 -43.29 21.77
N ALA A 209 39.04 -44.15 22.36
CA ALA A 209 39.72 -45.23 21.66
C ALA A 209 38.76 -46.20 20.95
N VAL A 210 37.58 -46.49 21.54
CA VAL A 210 36.56 -47.33 20.91
C VAL A 210 35.90 -46.61 19.73
N ALA A 211 35.63 -45.31 19.87
CA ALA A 211 35.05 -44.51 18.80
C ALA A 211 36.00 -44.33 17.61
N GLU A 212 37.31 -44.19 17.88
CA GLU A 212 38.37 -44.13 16.86
C GLU A 212 38.51 -45.47 16.14
N ALA A 213 38.60 -46.58 16.87
CA ALA A 213 38.71 -47.92 16.27
C ALA A 213 37.48 -48.26 15.41
N TYR A 214 36.28 -47.91 15.86
CA TYR A 214 35.05 -48.04 15.07
C TYR A 214 35.10 -47.19 13.79
N ALA A 215 35.62 -45.95 13.85
CA ALA A 215 35.72 -45.10 12.67
C ALA A 215 36.65 -45.69 11.61
N VAL A 216 37.81 -46.21 12.02
CA VAL A 216 38.77 -46.88 11.13
C VAL A 216 38.17 -48.11 10.47
N ASP A 217 37.42 -48.92 11.23
CA ASP A 217 36.74 -50.11 10.70
C ASP A 217 35.66 -49.76 9.66
N GLN A 218 34.87 -48.73 9.91
CA GLN A 218 33.86 -48.24 8.96
C GLN A 218 34.48 -47.64 7.70
N GLU A 219 35.62 -46.94 7.81
CA GLU A 219 36.36 -46.42 6.66
C GLU A 219 36.89 -47.57 5.78
N GLY A 220 37.39 -48.65 6.39
CA GLY A 220 37.79 -49.87 5.70
C GLY A 220 36.62 -50.59 4.99
N ALA A 221 35.43 -50.58 5.59
CA ALA A 221 34.22 -51.16 5.01
C ALA A 221 33.61 -50.34 3.85
N THR A 222 33.78 -49.01 3.85
CA THR A 222 33.27 -48.11 2.79
C THR A 222 34.15 -48.03 1.54
N GLY A 223 35.28 -48.73 1.51
CA GLY A 223 36.13 -48.84 0.32
C GLY A 223 36.82 -47.53 -0.05
N GLN A 224 37.90 -47.19 0.66
CA GLN A 224 39.00 -46.53 -0.04
C GLN A 224 39.49 -47.51 -1.10
N GLY A 225 39.22 -47.18 -2.37
CA GLY A 225 39.72 -47.93 -3.51
C GLY A 225 41.21 -48.17 -3.35
N VAL A 226 41.59 -49.44 -3.45
CA VAL A 226 42.97 -49.90 -3.58
C VAL A 226 43.58 -49.16 -4.77
N ILE A 227 44.31 -48.08 -4.51
CA ILE A 227 45.27 -47.54 -5.46
C ILE A 227 46.53 -48.36 -5.25
N PHE A 228 46.71 -49.34 -6.13
CA PHE A 228 47.98 -50.02 -6.36
C PHE A 228 49.05 -49.03 -6.82
#